data_AF-A0A1Q5UE32-F1
#
_entry.id   AF-A0A1Q5UE32-F1
#
_cell.length_a   1.000
_cell.length_b   1.000
_cell.length_c   1.000
_cell.angle_alpha   90.00
_cell.angle_beta   90.00
_cell.angle_gamma   90.00
#
_symmetry.space_group_name_H-M   'P 1'
#
loop_
_entity.id
_entity.type
_entity.pdbx_description
1 polymer ?
#
loop_
_entity_poly.entity_id
_entity_poly.type
_entity_poly.pdbx_seq_one_letter_code
_entity_poly.pdbx_strand_id
1 'polypeptide(L)'
;MAAPPRHSAMLSVSNAVGTPQSGSSDKSQTAQPPSTPQPTQGLRVPSNRKTIYDRHLNRSRNAELSRASFAYLFAEMVTYAQRRVTGIQDLEKRLNEQGYPLGLRLLDLLFYRTTTTSSSALSSSSTSSSPPNRPLRILTLLHLIHGPLWRLLFGRSADALEHSVSPDTPNEYMITDNDPLVNTYISVPREMNQLNCAAFVAGIIEGVCDGCGFEAKVSAHNQPTEMWPSRTVFLLGFGESVMEREKVLERAGIK
;
A
#
# COMPACT_ATOMS: atom_id res chain seq x y z
N MET A 1 -61.50 -13.68 -18.90
CA MET A 1 -61.60 -12.26 -19.31
C MET A 1 -60.71 -11.46 -18.37
N ALA A 2 -59.81 -10.56 -18.74
CA ALA A 2 -59.16 -10.13 -19.98
C ALA A 2 -57.92 -9.29 -19.56
N ALA A 3 -57.05 -9.01 -20.52
CA ALA A 3 -55.64 -8.58 -20.46
C ALA A 3 -55.26 -7.23 -19.75
N PRO A 4 -53.93 -6.96 -19.57
CA PRO A 4 -53.29 -5.70 -19.12
C PRO A 4 -52.78 -4.88 -20.36
N PRO A 5 -51.64 -4.13 -20.44
CA PRO A 5 -50.79 -3.28 -19.55
C PRO A 5 -50.43 -1.88 -20.20
N ARG A 6 -49.40 -1.17 -19.67
CA ARG A 6 -48.31 -0.37 -20.36
C ARG A 6 -48.23 1.14 -20.09
N HIS A 7 -47.04 1.61 -19.70
CA HIS A 7 -46.14 2.33 -20.63
C HIS A 7 -44.70 2.45 -20.06
N SER A 8 -43.75 1.86 -20.80
CA SER A 8 -42.32 2.17 -20.81
C SER A 8 -42.00 2.80 -22.17
N ALA A 9 -41.08 3.77 -22.23
CA ALA A 9 -40.33 4.14 -23.44
C ALA A 9 -39.03 4.82 -22.98
N MET A 10 -37.84 4.24 -23.17
CA MET A 10 -37.07 3.95 -24.39
C MET A 10 -36.15 5.10 -24.81
N LEU A 11 -34.86 4.76 -24.86
CA LEU A 11 -33.72 5.48 -25.43
C LEU A 11 -33.91 5.70 -26.94
N SER A 12 -33.25 6.69 -27.52
CA SER A 12 -32.79 6.57 -28.91
C SER A 12 -31.53 7.38 -29.18
N VAL A 13 -30.61 6.72 -29.88
CA VAL A 13 -29.28 7.15 -30.30
C VAL A 13 -29.25 7.03 -31.84
N SER A 14 -28.66 8.05 -32.46
CA SER A 14 -27.91 8.05 -33.72
C SER A 14 -28.58 8.13 -35.11
N ASN A 15 -27.83 8.90 -35.91
CA ASN A 15 -27.51 8.82 -37.34
C ASN A 15 -28.38 9.55 -38.37
N ALA A 16 -27.73 10.45 -39.11
CA ALA A 16 -27.90 10.56 -40.56
C ALA A 16 -26.63 11.10 -41.23
N VAL A 17 -26.12 10.31 -42.19
CA VAL A 17 -25.16 10.67 -43.25
C VAL A 17 -25.98 11.09 -44.47
N GLY A 18 -25.53 12.12 -45.20
CA GLY A 18 -26.12 12.50 -46.50
C GLY A 18 -25.10 13.21 -47.41
N THR A 19 -25.04 12.77 -48.66
CA THR A 19 -24.33 13.38 -49.81
C THR A 19 -25.39 13.78 -50.89
N PRO A 20 -25.04 14.34 -52.06
CA PRO A 20 -24.93 15.79 -52.31
C PRO A 20 -25.79 16.27 -53.53
N GLN A 21 -26.08 17.58 -53.67
CA GLN A 21 -26.26 18.22 -55.00
C GLN A 21 -26.31 19.76 -55.01
N SER A 22 -25.62 20.28 -56.04
CA SER A 22 -25.52 21.60 -56.71
C SER A 22 -26.52 22.75 -56.49
N GLY A 23 -26.00 23.99 -56.54
CA GLY A 23 -26.72 25.18 -57.02
C GLY A 23 -26.26 26.52 -56.43
N SER A 24 -25.61 27.35 -57.25
CA SER A 24 -24.99 28.67 -57.01
C SER A 24 -25.86 29.78 -56.38
N SER A 25 -25.26 30.67 -55.56
CA SER A 25 -25.27 32.17 -55.70
C SER A 25 -24.61 32.90 -54.50
N ASP A 26 -23.47 33.54 -54.79
CA ASP A 26 -22.94 34.86 -54.38
C ASP A 26 -22.93 35.46 -52.94
N LYS A 27 -21.76 36.06 -52.65
CA LYS A 27 -21.43 37.20 -51.77
C LYS A 27 -21.53 37.09 -50.23
N SER A 28 -20.36 37.05 -49.58
CA SER A 28 -19.66 38.23 -49.00
C SER A 28 -18.84 37.87 -47.74
N GLN A 29 -17.53 38.15 -47.85
CA GLN A 29 -16.54 38.03 -46.78
C GLN A 29 -16.79 39.04 -45.66
N THR A 30 -16.67 38.61 -44.41
CA THR A 30 -16.37 39.48 -43.27
C THR A 30 -15.21 38.90 -42.47
N ALA A 31 -14.29 39.79 -42.10
CA ALA A 31 -12.91 39.53 -41.71
C ALA A 31 -12.75 38.96 -40.29
N GLN A 32 -11.77 38.06 -40.13
CA GLN A 32 -11.21 37.68 -38.83
C GLN A 32 -10.37 38.83 -38.23
N PRO A 33 -10.47 39.14 -36.92
CA PRO A 33 -9.47 39.93 -36.23
C PRO A 33 -8.25 39.06 -35.83
N PRO A 34 -7.06 39.67 -35.67
CA PRO A 34 -5.78 38.97 -35.70
C PRO A 34 -5.46 38.20 -34.41
N SER A 35 -4.87 37.01 -34.59
CA SER A 35 -4.27 36.21 -33.51
C SER A 35 -3.07 36.94 -32.89
N THR A 36 -3.20 37.40 -31.66
CA THR A 36 -2.06 37.83 -30.82
C THR A 36 -1.13 36.63 -30.54
N PRO A 37 0.20 36.80 -30.64
CA PRO A 37 1.16 35.73 -30.40
C PRO A 37 1.17 35.32 -28.92
N GLN A 38 0.90 34.04 -28.66
CA GLN A 38 1.05 33.45 -27.33
C GLN A 38 2.53 33.45 -26.93
N PRO A 39 2.92 34.08 -25.80
CA PRO A 39 4.26 33.94 -25.27
C PRO A 39 4.47 32.51 -24.75
N THR A 40 5.69 32.04 -24.96
CA THR A 40 6.23 30.73 -24.61
C THR A 40 5.79 30.24 -23.24
N GLN A 41 5.41 28.96 -23.17
CA GLN A 41 4.97 28.29 -21.95
C GLN A 41 6.11 28.20 -20.92
N GLY A 42 6.26 29.26 -20.13
CA GLY A 42 6.98 29.21 -18.86
C GLY A 42 6.21 28.38 -17.83
N LEU A 43 6.90 28.08 -16.73
CA LEU A 43 6.39 27.34 -15.57
C LEU A 43 5.02 27.88 -15.13
N ARG A 44 3.95 27.11 -15.36
CA ARG A 44 2.57 27.49 -14.99
C ARG A 44 2.45 27.59 -13.46
N VAL A 45 2.50 28.80 -12.93
CA VAL A 45 2.14 29.07 -11.53
C VAL A 45 0.61 29.05 -11.39
N PRO A 46 0.05 28.40 -10.35
CA PRO A 46 -1.39 28.37 -10.15
C PRO A 46 -1.98 29.79 -10.00
N SER A 47 -2.99 30.13 -10.80
CA SER A 47 -3.75 31.39 -10.70
C SER A 47 -4.52 31.53 -9.38
N ASN A 48 -4.74 30.41 -8.68
CA ASN A 48 -5.33 30.39 -7.35
C ASN A 48 -4.21 30.63 -6.32
N ARG A 49 -4.29 31.73 -5.54
CA ARG A 49 -3.34 32.09 -4.48
C ARG A 49 -3.09 30.99 -3.43
N LYS A 50 -3.86 29.91 -3.44
CA LYS A 50 -3.66 28.71 -2.62
C LYS A 50 -2.53 27.86 -3.19
N THR A 51 -1.38 27.99 -2.57
CA THR A 51 -0.19 27.18 -2.83
C THR A 51 -0.35 25.76 -2.27
N ILE A 52 0.61 24.87 -2.55
CA ILE A 52 0.66 23.54 -1.94
C ILE A 52 0.87 23.61 -0.42
N TYR A 53 1.45 24.70 0.09
CA TYR A 53 1.70 24.92 1.51
C TYR A 53 0.44 25.27 2.30
N ASP A 54 -0.57 25.82 1.63
CA ASP A 54 -1.87 26.15 2.24
C ASP A 54 -2.79 24.92 2.39
N ARG A 55 -2.34 23.75 1.96
CA ARG A 55 -3.12 22.50 1.99
C ARG A 55 -2.70 21.66 3.19
N HIS A 56 -3.67 21.21 3.96
CA HIS A 56 -3.41 20.28 5.07
C HIS A 56 -2.76 19.00 4.56
N LEU A 57 -1.60 18.62 5.11
CA LEU A 57 -0.82 17.45 4.68
C LEU A 57 -1.62 16.14 4.83
N ASN A 58 -2.56 16.08 5.78
CA ASN A 58 -3.42 14.91 6.00
C ASN A 58 -4.67 14.87 5.10
N ARG A 59 -4.82 15.79 4.14
CA ARG A 59 -6.00 15.81 3.25
C ARG A 59 -6.19 14.50 2.46
N SER A 60 -5.09 13.87 2.04
CA SER A 60 -5.11 12.60 1.31
C SER A 60 -5.04 11.38 2.22
N ARG A 61 -5.18 11.54 3.55
CA ARG A 61 -5.04 10.42 4.50
C ARG A 61 -5.97 9.26 4.17
N ASN A 62 -7.20 9.58 3.78
CA ASN A 62 -8.25 8.61 3.46
C ASN A 62 -8.50 8.53 1.93
N ALA A 63 -7.54 8.96 1.11
CA ALA A 63 -7.67 8.85 -0.33
C ALA A 63 -7.52 7.38 -0.73
N GLU A 64 -8.58 6.79 -1.26
CA GLU A 64 -8.58 5.42 -1.76
C GLU A 64 -8.37 5.41 -3.28
N LEU A 65 -7.62 4.41 -3.73
CA LEU A 65 -7.42 4.12 -5.16
C LEU A 65 -8.09 2.80 -5.50
N SER A 66 -8.38 2.59 -6.78
CA SER A 66 -8.92 1.31 -7.24
C SER A 66 -7.93 0.18 -6.94
N ARG A 67 -8.43 -0.90 -6.31
CA ARG A 67 -7.67 -2.12 -6.07
C ARG A 67 -7.10 -2.71 -7.36
N ALA A 68 -7.82 -2.58 -8.47
CA ALA A 68 -7.36 -3.02 -9.78
C ALA A 68 -6.09 -2.27 -10.26
N SER A 69 -5.95 -0.99 -9.94
CA SER A 69 -4.75 -0.22 -10.29
C SER A 69 -3.51 -0.75 -9.57
N PHE A 70 -3.65 -1.10 -8.29
CA PHE A 70 -2.59 -1.78 -7.54
C PHE A 70 -2.29 -3.17 -8.13
N ALA A 71 -3.33 -3.95 -8.42
CA ALA A 71 -3.21 -5.29 -9.02
C ALA A 71 -2.36 -5.29 -10.31
N TYR A 72 -2.68 -4.41 -11.27
CA TYR A 72 -1.95 -4.35 -12.53
C TYR A 72 -0.50 -3.91 -12.35
N LEU A 73 -0.25 -2.91 -11.50
CA LEU A 73 1.10 -2.46 -11.20
C LEU A 73 1.92 -3.57 -10.54
N PHE A 74 1.35 -4.23 -9.54
CA PHE A 74 2.00 -5.29 -8.80
C PHE A 74 2.26 -6.53 -9.67
N ALA A 75 1.31 -6.91 -10.53
CA ALA A 75 1.48 -8.00 -11.48
C ALA A 75 2.66 -7.73 -12.43
N GLU A 76 2.82 -6.51 -12.93
CA GLU A 76 3.99 -6.14 -13.74
C GLU A 76 5.27 -6.07 -12.93
N MET A 77 5.25 -5.64 -11.66
CA MET A 77 6.42 -5.72 -10.78
C MET A 77 6.91 -7.16 -10.59
N VAL A 78 6.00 -8.10 -10.33
CA VAL A 78 6.30 -9.53 -10.21
C VAL A 78 6.82 -10.09 -11.53
N THR A 79 6.15 -9.79 -12.65
CA THR A 79 6.58 -10.22 -13.99
C THR A 79 7.97 -9.69 -14.35
N TYR A 80 8.22 -8.41 -14.07
CA TYR A 80 9.53 -7.76 -14.26
C TYR A 80 10.62 -8.41 -13.39
N ALA A 81 10.25 -8.81 -12.17
CA ALA A 81 11.14 -9.50 -11.24
C ALA A 81 11.51 -10.89 -11.76
N GLN A 82 10.50 -11.68 -12.15
CA GLN A 82 10.61 -13.03 -12.68
C GLN A 82 11.49 -13.10 -13.94
N ARG A 83 11.37 -12.15 -14.88
CA ARG A 83 12.19 -12.14 -16.12
C ARG A 83 13.69 -12.02 -15.89
N ARG A 84 14.14 -11.64 -14.69
CA ARG A 84 15.55 -11.39 -14.36
C ARG A 84 16.10 -12.36 -13.32
N VAL A 85 15.32 -13.37 -12.97
CA VAL A 85 15.62 -14.30 -11.91
C VAL A 85 15.34 -15.72 -12.41
N THR A 86 16.17 -16.66 -11.99
CA THR A 86 16.06 -18.08 -12.39
C THR A 86 15.38 -18.95 -11.33
N GLY A 87 15.44 -18.57 -10.05
CA GLY A 87 14.88 -19.34 -8.93
C GLY A 87 13.73 -18.63 -8.17
N ILE A 88 12.87 -19.43 -7.55
CA ILE A 88 11.76 -18.92 -6.71
C ILE A 88 12.29 -18.13 -5.51
N GLN A 89 13.32 -18.65 -4.84
CA GLN A 89 13.94 -18.01 -3.69
C GLN A 89 14.55 -16.64 -4.03
N ASP A 90 15.23 -16.54 -5.17
CA ASP A 90 15.78 -15.28 -5.66
C ASP A 90 14.66 -14.29 -6.02
N LEU A 91 13.51 -14.78 -6.48
CA LEU A 91 12.36 -13.96 -6.83
C LEU A 91 11.70 -13.41 -5.57
N GLU A 92 11.50 -14.25 -4.55
CA GLU A 92 11.01 -13.86 -3.23
C GLU A 92 11.95 -12.83 -2.58
N LYS A 93 13.27 -13.07 -2.62
CA LYS A 93 14.28 -12.12 -2.15
C LYS A 93 14.15 -10.77 -2.84
N ARG A 94 14.03 -10.77 -4.17
CA ARG A 94 13.93 -9.54 -4.97
C ARG A 94 12.61 -8.79 -4.71
N LEU A 95 11.52 -9.50 -4.44
CA LEU A 95 10.25 -8.89 -4.02
C LEU A 95 10.35 -8.29 -2.62
N ASN A 96 11.00 -8.98 -1.67
CA ASN A 96 11.28 -8.46 -0.34
C ASN A 96 12.11 -7.15 -0.42
N GLU A 97 13.18 -7.14 -1.21
CA GLU A 97 14.02 -5.94 -1.43
C GLU A 97 13.22 -4.74 -1.99
N GLN A 98 12.18 -4.99 -2.80
CA GLN A 98 11.30 -3.94 -3.31
C GLN A 98 10.32 -3.42 -2.24
N GLY A 99 9.88 -4.28 -1.33
CA GLY A 99 9.00 -3.90 -0.22
C GLY A 99 9.72 -3.14 0.89
N TYR A 100 10.98 -3.48 1.16
CA TYR A 100 11.81 -2.88 2.21
C TYR A 100 11.79 -1.34 2.28
N PRO A 101 12.10 -0.59 1.20
CA PRO A 101 12.10 0.87 1.26
C PRO A 101 10.71 1.45 1.54
N LEU A 102 9.63 0.75 1.18
CA LEU A 102 8.27 1.18 1.51
C LEU A 102 8.01 1.10 3.02
N GLY A 103 8.52 0.05 3.68
CA GLY A 103 8.45 -0.10 5.13
C GLY A 103 9.01 1.12 5.88
N LEU A 104 10.22 1.53 5.51
CA LEU A 104 10.89 2.72 6.08
C LEU A 104 10.05 3.99 5.91
N ARG A 105 9.49 4.22 4.71
CA ARG A 105 8.65 5.40 4.43
C ARG A 105 7.30 5.36 5.13
N LEU A 106 6.69 4.18 5.23
CA LEU A 106 5.41 3.99 5.90
C LEU A 106 5.53 4.19 7.41
N LEU A 107 6.67 3.82 8.01
CA LEU A 107 6.94 4.05 9.42
C LEU A 107 6.89 5.54 9.79
N ASP A 108 7.57 6.39 9.02
CA ASP A 108 7.56 7.84 9.21
C ASP A 108 6.12 8.39 9.12
N LEU A 109 5.34 7.91 8.14
CA LEU A 109 3.95 8.30 7.95
C LEU A 109 3.05 7.85 9.12
N LEU A 110 3.27 6.64 9.67
CA LEU A 110 2.53 6.13 10.82
C LEU A 110 2.79 7.00 12.05
N PHE A 111 4.05 7.35 12.34
CA PHE A 111 4.38 8.21 13.48
C PHE A 111 3.87 9.64 13.30
N TYR A 112 3.96 10.20 12.10
CA TYR A 112 3.42 11.52 11.81
C TYR A 112 1.91 11.60 12.03
N ARG A 113 1.16 10.61 11.52
CA ARG A 113 -0.30 10.56 11.64
C ARG A 113 -0.78 10.30 13.09
N THR A 114 -0.03 9.49 13.83
CA THR A 114 -0.33 9.18 15.24
C THR A 114 -0.10 10.42 16.12
N THR A 115 0.99 11.16 15.90
CA THR A 115 1.32 12.39 16.63
C THR A 115 0.24 13.46 16.50
N THR A 116 -0.41 13.57 15.34
CA THR A 116 -1.49 14.55 15.11
C THR A 116 -2.79 14.19 15.84
N THR A 117 -3.08 12.89 15.98
CA THR A 117 -4.33 12.40 16.60
C THR A 117 -4.25 12.45 18.13
N SER A 118 -3.06 12.24 18.69
CA SER A 118 -2.80 12.31 20.14
C SER A 118 -2.52 13.73 20.64
N SER A 119 -2.95 14.78 19.92
CA SER A 119 -2.79 16.19 20.32
C SER A 119 -3.62 16.59 21.55
N SER A 120 -4.33 15.65 22.20
CA SER A 120 -4.76 15.77 23.59
C SER A 120 -3.66 15.45 24.62
N ALA A 121 -2.47 15.06 24.19
CA ALA A 121 -1.29 14.81 25.02
C ALA A 121 -0.22 15.90 24.85
N LEU A 122 -0.64 17.18 24.84
CA LEU A 122 0.25 18.31 25.15
C LEU A 122 0.59 18.30 26.66
N SER A 123 1.20 17.22 27.11
CA SER A 123 1.71 17.06 28.47
C SER A 123 2.89 16.08 28.41
N SER A 124 4.03 16.60 28.00
CA SER A 124 5.30 16.33 28.68
C SER A 124 6.41 17.06 27.96
N SER A 125 6.93 18.10 28.60
CA SER A 125 8.30 18.53 28.36
C SER A 125 9.22 17.35 28.71
N SER A 126 9.68 16.61 27.71
CA SER A 126 10.84 15.76 27.85
C SER A 126 11.81 16.12 26.74
N THR A 127 13.01 16.56 27.12
CA THR A 127 14.19 16.75 26.28
C THR A 127 14.73 15.42 25.72
N SER A 128 13.89 14.38 25.65
CA SER A 128 14.19 13.10 25.05
C SER A 128 13.96 13.22 23.54
N SER A 129 15.01 13.09 22.76
CA SER A 129 15.02 13.06 21.30
C SER A 129 14.27 11.86 20.68
N SER A 130 13.60 11.02 21.48
CA SER A 130 12.80 9.90 21.00
C SER A 130 11.36 10.33 20.73
N PRO A 131 10.82 10.14 19.51
CA PRO A 131 9.41 10.41 19.24
C PRO A 131 8.55 9.54 20.17
N PRO A 132 7.47 10.08 20.78
CA PRO A 132 6.70 9.42 21.83
C PRO A 132 5.98 8.11 21.41
N ASN A 133 6.14 7.69 20.16
CA ASN A 133 5.49 6.52 19.57
C ASN A 133 6.48 5.46 19.05
N ARG A 134 7.81 5.62 19.25
CA ARG A 134 8.77 4.60 18.80
C ARG A 134 8.71 3.39 19.73
N PRO A 135 8.43 2.18 19.22
CA PRO A 135 8.39 0.99 20.06
C PRO A 135 9.78 0.72 20.66
N LEU A 136 9.81 0.38 21.95
CA LEU A 136 11.04 0.00 22.67
C LEU A 136 11.13 -1.50 22.94
N ARG A 137 9.97 -2.17 23.01
CA ARG A 137 9.84 -3.61 23.22
C ARG A 137 9.42 -4.32 21.94
N ILE A 138 9.86 -5.57 21.77
CA ILE A 138 9.48 -6.41 20.62
C ILE A 138 7.95 -6.55 20.52
N LEU A 139 7.28 -6.82 21.63
CA LEU A 139 5.83 -7.00 21.63
C LEU A 139 5.08 -5.74 21.16
N THR A 140 5.56 -4.56 21.56
CA THR A 140 4.99 -3.27 21.13
C THR A 140 5.18 -3.04 19.63
N LEU A 141 6.36 -3.41 19.09
CA LEU A 141 6.61 -3.39 17.65
C LEU A 141 5.67 -4.34 16.90
N LEU A 142 5.48 -5.56 17.40
CA LEU A 142 4.58 -6.54 16.78
C LEU A 142 3.13 -6.05 16.75
N HIS A 143 2.66 -5.39 17.81
CA HIS A 143 1.32 -4.76 17.82
C HIS A 143 1.21 -3.58 16.84
N LEU A 144 2.28 -2.79 16.67
CA LEU A 144 2.36 -1.73 15.67
C LEU A 144 2.22 -2.30 14.24
N ILE A 145 2.84 -3.44 13.98
CA ILE A 145 2.77 -4.13 12.68
C ILE A 145 1.37 -4.74 12.49
N HIS A 146 0.90 -5.53 13.44
CA HIS A 146 -0.38 -6.25 13.39
C HIS A 146 -1.60 -5.32 13.22
N GLY A 147 -1.63 -4.17 13.88
CA GLY A 147 -2.79 -3.27 13.87
C GLY A 147 -2.62 -2.04 12.98
N PRO A 148 -1.82 -1.04 13.40
CA PRO A 148 -1.60 0.20 12.64
C PRO A 148 -1.06 0.02 11.22
N LEU A 149 0.01 -0.76 11.03
CA LEU A 149 0.59 -0.97 9.69
C LEU A 149 -0.36 -1.76 8.79
N TRP A 150 -0.94 -2.85 9.30
CA TRP A 150 -1.88 -3.67 8.54
C TRP A 150 -3.11 -2.87 8.10
N ARG A 151 -3.67 -2.03 8.96
CA ARG A 151 -4.80 -1.13 8.58
C ARG A 151 -4.39 -0.12 7.53
N LEU A 152 -3.16 0.39 7.58
CA LEU A 152 -2.65 1.31 6.57
C LEU A 152 -2.52 0.65 5.19
N LEU A 153 -2.09 -0.62 5.14
CA LEU A 153 -1.89 -1.37 3.91
C LEU A 153 -3.20 -1.97 3.34
N PHE A 154 -4.02 -2.56 4.22
CA PHE A 154 -5.10 -3.46 3.83
C PHE A 154 -6.48 -3.07 4.39
N GLY A 155 -6.56 -2.02 5.21
CA GLY A 155 -7.82 -1.53 5.80
C GLY A 155 -8.37 -2.39 6.95
N ARG A 156 -7.63 -3.43 7.37
CA ARG A 156 -7.97 -4.32 8.50
C ARG A 156 -6.73 -4.63 9.33
N SER A 157 -6.88 -5.14 10.55
CA SER A 157 -5.75 -5.74 11.28
C SER A 157 -5.36 -7.09 10.66
N ALA A 158 -4.17 -7.58 10.99
CA ALA A 158 -3.84 -8.99 10.75
C ALA A 158 -4.77 -9.90 11.58
N ASP A 159 -4.82 -11.17 11.20
CA ASP A 159 -5.74 -12.15 11.80
C ASP A 159 -5.20 -12.75 13.10
N ALA A 160 -3.90 -12.98 13.18
CA ALA A 160 -3.25 -13.50 14.38
C ALA A 160 -1.82 -13.00 14.54
N LEU A 161 -1.38 -12.95 15.80
CA LEU A 161 -0.01 -12.72 16.23
C LEU A 161 0.37 -13.80 17.24
N GLU A 162 1.40 -14.58 16.93
CA GLU A 162 1.84 -15.73 17.72
C GLU A 162 3.36 -15.63 17.97
N HIS A 163 3.82 -16.19 19.08
CA HIS A 163 5.24 -16.39 19.34
C HIS A 163 5.61 -17.84 18.95
N SER A 164 6.77 -18.04 18.33
CA SER A 164 7.20 -19.39 17.96
C SER A 164 7.27 -20.27 19.20
N VAL A 165 6.57 -21.40 19.15
CA VAL A 165 6.53 -22.41 20.22
C VAL A 165 7.71 -23.37 20.14
N SER A 166 8.51 -23.27 19.07
CA SER A 166 9.66 -24.14 18.84
C SER A 166 10.80 -23.78 19.80
N PRO A 167 11.27 -24.73 20.64
CA PRO A 167 12.37 -24.48 21.57
C PRO A 167 13.68 -24.12 20.87
N ASP A 168 13.83 -24.51 19.60
CA ASP A 168 15.01 -24.26 18.78
C ASP A 168 15.06 -22.82 18.21
N THR A 169 13.92 -22.11 18.14
CA THR A 169 13.84 -20.75 17.55
C THR A 169 13.05 -19.77 18.43
N PRO A 170 13.52 -19.46 19.65
CA PRO A 170 12.82 -18.56 20.57
C PRO A 170 12.78 -17.09 20.10
N ASN A 171 13.59 -16.73 19.10
CA ASN A 171 13.68 -15.40 18.51
C ASN A 171 12.69 -15.17 17.36
N GLU A 172 11.84 -16.15 17.06
CA GLU A 172 10.88 -16.09 15.96
C GLU A 172 9.47 -15.74 16.42
N TYR A 173 8.83 -14.81 15.72
CA TYR A 173 7.43 -14.41 15.91
C TYR A 173 6.67 -14.57 14.60
N MET A 174 5.36 -14.81 14.69
CA MET A 174 4.53 -15.15 13.55
C MET A 174 3.35 -14.19 13.46
N ILE A 175 3.15 -13.59 12.29
CA ILE A 175 1.94 -12.81 11.97
C ILE A 175 1.20 -13.57 10.88
N THR A 176 -0.09 -13.83 11.08
CA THR A 176 -0.94 -14.53 10.10
C THR A 176 -1.87 -13.56 9.38
N ASP A 177 -1.97 -13.73 8.06
CA ASP A 177 -3.02 -13.15 7.22
C ASP A 177 -3.76 -14.27 6.48
N ASN A 178 -5.06 -14.37 6.69
CA ASN A 178 -5.88 -15.44 6.12
C ASN A 178 -6.25 -15.19 4.65
N ASP A 179 -6.29 -13.92 4.23
CA ASP A 179 -6.66 -13.51 2.86
C ASP A 179 -5.78 -12.35 2.37
N PRO A 180 -4.46 -12.58 2.22
CA PRO A 180 -3.51 -11.52 1.87
C PRO A 180 -3.86 -10.93 0.50
N LEU A 181 -4.11 -9.62 0.45
CA LEU A 181 -4.55 -8.91 -0.76
C LEU A 181 -3.62 -9.13 -1.96
N VAL A 182 -2.32 -9.27 -1.71
CA VAL A 182 -1.32 -9.51 -2.75
C VAL A 182 -1.53 -10.83 -3.50
N ASN A 183 -2.13 -11.84 -2.86
CA ASN A 183 -2.40 -13.14 -3.46
C ASN A 183 -3.75 -13.15 -4.20
N THR A 184 -4.70 -12.29 -3.83
CA THR A 184 -6.00 -12.19 -4.50
C THR A 184 -5.89 -11.70 -5.95
N TYR A 185 -4.88 -10.89 -6.26
CA TYR A 185 -4.79 -10.16 -7.53
C TYR A 185 -3.80 -10.73 -8.54
N ILE A 186 -3.06 -11.78 -8.17
CA ILE A 186 -2.08 -12.41 -9.05
C ILE A 186 -2.51 -13.85 -9.30
N SER A 187 -2.62 -14.21 -10.57
CA SER A 187 -2.70 -15.61 -10.99
C SER A 187 -1.28 -16.11 -11.16
N VAL A 188 -0.77 -16.84 -10.16
CA VAL A 188 0.54 -17.48 -10.26
C VAL A 188 0.43 -18.63 -11.26
N PRO A 189 1.31 -18.73 -12.28
CA PRO A 189 1.34 -19.88 -13.19
C PRO A 189 1.47 -21.19 -12.42
N ARG A 190 0.83 -22.27 -12.90
CA ARG A 190 0.75 -23.56 -12.19
C ARG A 190 2.12 -24.15 -11.87
N GLU A 191 3.13 -23.83 -12.67
CA GLU A 191 4.52 -24.24 -12.52
C GLU A 191 5.24 -23.54 -11.35
N MET A 192 4.65 -22.47 -10.81
CA MET A 192 5.21 -21.65 -9.72
C MET A 192 4.29 -21.59 -8.51
N ASN A 193 3.45 -22.60 -8.30
CA ASN A 193 2.48 -22.67 -7.19
C ASN A 193 3.09 -22.54 -5.77
N GLN A 194 4.42 -22.65 -5.63
CA GLN A 194 5.14 -22.43 -4.37
C GLN A 194 5.58 -20.98 -4.13
N LEU A 195 5.44 -20.10 -5.13
CA LEU A 195 5.89 -18.72 -5.01
C LEU A 195 4.97 -17.92 -4.09
N ASN A 196 5.54 -17.29 -3.08
CA ASN A 196 4.81 -16.41 -2.20
C ASN A 196 5.07 -14.93 -2.52
N CYS A 197 4.16 -14.29 -3.27
CA CYS A 197 4.25 -12.85 -3.50
C CYS A 197 4.07 -12.00 -2.23
N ALA A 198 3.59 -12.60 -1.14
CA ALA A 198 3.64 -11.95 0.16
C ALA A 198 5.08 -11.70 0.65
N ALA A 199 6.11 -12.24 -0.01
CA ALA A 199 7.50 -11.81 0.19
C ALA A 199 7.68 -10.28 0.03
N PHE A 200 6.89 -9.64 -0.85
CA PHE A 200 6.85 -8.18 -0.95
C PHE A 200 6.38 -7.52 0.37
N VAL A 201 5.32 -8.06 0.97
CA VAL A 201 4.79 -7.57 2.27
C VAL A 201 5.78 -7.89 3.39
N ALA A 202 6.43 -9.05 3.37
CA ALA A 202 7.51 -9.39 4.30
C ALA A 202 8.63 -8.34 4.26
N GLY A 203 9.01 -7.88 3.07
CA GLY A 203 9.97 -6.77 2.91
C GLY A 203 9.49 -5.48 3.58
N ILE A 204 8.22 -5.11 3.44
CA ILE A 204 7.65 -3.94 4.12
C ILE A 204 7.78 -4.08 5.64
N ILE A 205 7.48 -5.26 6.18
CA ILE A 205 7.61 -5.55 7.62
C ILE A 205 9.07 -5.46 8.06
N GLU A 206 9.99 -6.05 7.30
CA GLU A 206 11.44 -6.00 7.52
C GLU A 206 11.93 -4.55 7.61
N GLY A 207 11.52 -3.69 6.66
CA GLY A 207 11.84 -2.27 6.68
C GLY A 207 11.27 -1.52 7.88
N VAL A 208 10.10 -1.90 8.40
CA VAL A 208 9.51 -1.31 9.61
C VAL A 208 10.29 -1.73 10.87
N CYS A 209 10.67 -3.01 10.97
CA CYS A 209 11.49 -3.52 12.06
C CYS A 209 12.83 -2.79 12.14
N ASP A 210 13.53 -2.70 11.01
CA ASP A 210 14.80 -1.98 10.88
C ASP A 210 14.67 -0.48 11.17
N GLY A 211 13.62 0.17 10.64
CA GLY A 211 13.33 1.58 10.91
C GLY A 211 13.06 1.86 12.39
N CYS A 212 12.57 0.86 13.14
CA CYS A 212 12.41 0.90 14.59
C CYS A 212 13.67 0.45 15.34
N GLY A 213 14.76 0.10 14.67
CA GLY A 213 16.01 -0.36 15.28
C GLY A 213 15.91 -1.77 15.88
N PHE A 214 15.03 -2.61 15.32
CA PHE A 214 14.92 -4.03 15.63
C PHE A 214 15.35 -4.79 14.37
N GLU A 215 16.64 -5.10 14.27
CA GLU A 215 17.16 -5.93 13.19
C GLU A 215 16.43 -7.27 13.17
N ALA A 216 15.78 -7.57 12.04
CA ALA A 216 14.99 -8.78 11.87
C ALA A 216 15.06 -9.28 10.44
N LYS A 217 15.00 -10.61 10.26
CA LYS A 217 14.76 -11.24 8.97
C LYS A 217 13.30 -11.64 8.87
N VAL A 218 12.63 -11.24 7.79
CA VAL A 218 11.21 -11.55 7.60
C VAL A 218 11.02 -12.38 6.33
N SER A 219 10.35 -13.53 6.47
CA SER A 219 9.95 -14.39 5.36
C SER A 219 8.44 -14.61 5.37
N ALA A 220 7.88 -14.97 4.21
CA ALA A 220 6.47 -15.27 4.07
C ALA A 220 6.28 -16.73 3.62
N HIS A 221 5.42 -17.46 4.31
CA HIS A 221 5.16 -18.87 4.05
C HIS A 221 3.66 -19.11 3.82
N ASN A 222 3.31 -19.79 2.73
CA ASN A 222 1.94 -20.21 2.50
C ASN A 222 1.60 -21.39 3.43
N GLN A 223 0.57 -21.22 4.25
CA GLN A 223 0.06 -22.25 5.16
C GLN A 223 -1.45 -22.40 4.95
N PRO A 224 -1.87 -22.97 3.80
CA PRO A 224 -3.28 -23.12 3.49
C PRO A 224 -3.99 -23.98 4.54
N THR A 225 -5.21 -23.59 4.88
CA THR A 225 -6.13 -24.38 5.70
C THR A 225 -7.41 -24.65 4.91
N GLU A 226 -8.24 -25.58 5.38
CA GLU A 226 -9.53 -25.89 4.72
C GLU A 226 -10.43 -24.65 4.59
N MET A 227 -10.40 -23.78 5.60
CA MET A 227 -11.18 -22.53 5.61
C MET A 227 -10.48 -21.40 4.81
N TRP A 228 -9.15 -21.39 4.79
CA TRP A 228 -8.35 -20.31 4.20
C TRP A 228 -7.26 -20.87 3.28
N PRO A 229 -7.55 -21.11 1.99
CA PRO A 229 -6.60 -21.71 1.05
C PRO A 229 -5.46 -20.75 0.67
N SER A 230 -5.63 -19.45 0.90
CA SER A 230 -4.63 -18.42 0.62
C SER A 230 -3.92 -17.91 1.87
N ARG A 231 -4.09 -18.60 3.02
CA ARG A 231 -3.48 -18.20 4.29
C ARG A 231 -1.97 -18.13 4.17
N THR A 232 -1.41 -17.01 4.60
CA THR A 232 0.02 -16.75 4.63
C THR A 232 0.45 -16.39 6.05
N VAL A 233 1.60 -16.93 6.46
CA VAL A 233 2.25 -16.63 7.72
C VAL A 233 3.57 -15.91 7.46
N PHE A 234 3.74 -14.76 8.09
CA PHE A 234 4.97 -14.00 8.10
C PHE A 234 5.79 -14.40 9.32
N LEU A 235 6.99 -14.93 9.10
CA LEU A 235 7.93 -15.31 10.14
C LEU A 235 8.92 -14.16 10.33
N LEU A 236 9.00 -13.63 11.55
CA LEU A 236 9.90 -12.56 11.94
C LEU A 236 10.97 -13.13 12.88
N GLY A 237 12.17 -13.36 12.37
CA GLY A 237 13.33 -13.78 13.16
C GLY A 237 14.14 -12.58 13.60
N PHE A 238 14.13 -12.24 14.88
CA PHE A 238 14.93 -11.14 15.41
C PHE A 238 16.40 -11.53 15.60
N GLY A 239 17.31 -10.59 15.36
CA GLY A 239 18.73 -10.78 15.61
C GLY A 239 19.06 -10.97 17.09
N GLU A 240 20.21 -11.59 17.37
CA GLU A 240 20.66 -11.87 18.74
C GLU A 240 20.80 -10.60 19.59
N SER A 241 21.32 -9.52 18.99
CA SER A 241 21.47 -8.19 19.62
C SER A 241 20.14 -7.61 20.11
N VAL A 242 19.06 -7.83 19.36
CA VAL A 242 17.70 -7.38 19.69
C VAL A 242 17.14 -8.20 20.85
N MET A 243 17.36 -9.51 20.83
CA MET A 243 16.92 -10.42 21.89
C MET A 243 17.66 -10.17 23.20
N GLU A 244 18.97 -9.88 23.15
CA GLU A 244 19.74 -9.50 24.33
C GLU A 244 19.23 -8.18 24.93
N ARG A 245 19.00 -7.17 24.08
CA ARG A 245 18.41 -5.90 24.50
C ARG A 245 17.05 -6.09 25.15
N GLU A 246 16.19 -6.92 24.58
CA GLU A 246 14.86 -7.24 25.13
C GLU A 246 14.97 -7.84 26.54
N LYS A 247 15.90 -8.78 26.76
CA LYS A 247 16.16 -9.37 28.09
C LYS A 247 16.66 -8.34 29.10
N VAL A 248 17.51 -7.41 28.68
CA VAL A 248 18.01 -6.32 29.56
C VAL A 248 16.87 -5.39 29.96
N LEU A 249 16.02 -4.99 29.00
CA LEU A 249 14.86 -4.13 29.26
C LEU A 249 13.83 -4.81 30.15
N GLU A 250 13.63 -6.13 29.98
CA GLU A 250 12.77 -6.93 30.84
C GLU A 250 13.28 -6.98 32.29
N ARG A 251 14.58 -7.23 32.50
CA ARG A 251 15.18 -7.20 33.85
C ARG A 251 15.12 -5.82 34.49
N ALA A 252 15.20 -4.76 33.69
CA ALA A 252 15.06 -3.38 34.16
C ALA A 252 13.60 -2.99 34.46
N GLY A 253 12.62 -3.85 34.17
CA GLY A 253 11.20 -3.57 34.38
C GLY A 253 10.64 -2.48 33.45
N ILE A 254 11.33 -2.15 32.36
CA ILE A 254 10.90 -1.16 31.38
C ILE A 254 9.83 -1.80 30.52
N LYS A 255 8.56 -1.44 30.75
CA LYS A 255 7.41 -1.93 29.99
C LYS A 255 7.28 -1.25 28.63
#